data_AF-X1NKZ9-F1
#
_entry.id   AF-X1NKZ9-F1
#
_cell.length_a   1.000
_cell.length_b   1.000
_cell.length_c   1.000
_cell.angle_alpha   90.00
_cell.angle_beta   90.00
_cell.angle_gamma   90.00
#
_symmetry.space_group_name_H-M   'P 1'
#
loop_
_entity.id
_entity.type
_entity.pdbx_description
1 polymer ?
#
loop_
_entity_poly.entity_id
_entity_poly.type
_entity_poly.pdbx_seq_one_letter_code
_entity_poly.pdbx_strand_id
1 'polypeptide(L)' 'DADRVIVVDEKRSIVDGDQIMAICALNLIKKGRLPNNTVVTTLMSNAGFDRAIEKAGGKVIRTNIGDR' A
#
# COMPACT_ATOMS: atom_id res chain seq x y z
N ASP A 1 4.36 5.18 19.96
CA ASP A 1 3.09 5.92 20.15
C ASP A 1 1.93 5.32 19.34
N ALA A 2 2.10 4.14 18.73
CA ALA A 2 1.06 3.44 17.97
C ALA A 2 0.64 4.15 16.67
N ASP A 3 1.54 4.95 16.10
CA ASP A 3 1.44 5.50 14.75
C ASP A 3 1.69 4.45 13.64
N ARG A 4 2.36 3.35 13.97
CA ARG A 4 2.80 2.28 13.06
C ARG A 4 2.24 0.93 13.45
N VAL A 5 2.03 0.09 12.43
CA VAL A 5 1.57 -1.28 12.58
C VAL A 5 2.37 -2.22 11.67
N ILE A 6 2.68 -3.41 12.20
CA ILE A 6 3.18 -4.57 11.45
C ILE A 6 2.28 -5.74 11.86
N VAL A 7 1.96 -6.61 10.91
CA VAL A 7 1.08 -7.77 11.12
C VAL A 7 1.86 -9.06 10.89
N VAL A 8 1.40 -10.17 11.48
CA VAL A 8 1.93 -11.52 11.21
C VAL A 8 0.78 -12.39 10.71
N ASP A 9 1.01 -13.12 9.62
CA ASP A 9 0.01 -14.02 9.03
C ASP A 9 -0.04 -15.41 9.73
N GLU A 10 -0.96 -16.27 9.29
CA GLU A 10 -1.13 -17.63 9.83
C GLU A 10 0.07 -18.55 9.59
N LYS A 11 0.95 -18.18 8.65
CA LYS A 11 2.16 -18.89 8.28
C LYS A 11 3.41 -18.35 8.98
N ARG A 12 3.23 -17.43 9.94
CA ARG A 12 4.30 -16.77 10.70
C ARG A 12 5.17 -15.87 9.82
N SER A 13 4.63 -15.39 8.71
CA SER A 13 5.30 -14.40 7.85
C SER A 13 4.98 -13.00 8.34
N ILE A 14 5.98 -12.12 8.29
CA ILE A 14 5.78 -10.70 8.53
C ILE A 14 5.00 -10.11 7.34
N VAL A 15 3.95 -9.36 7.66
CA VAL A 15 3.18 -8.55 6.72
C VAL A 15 3.50 -7.09 7.02
N ASP A 16 4.30 -6.48 6.15
CA ASP A 16 4.81 -5.12 6.33
C ASP A 16 3.84 -4.04 5.82
N GLY A 17 4.25 -2.78 5.95
CA GLY A 17 3.43 -1.63 5.54
C GLY A 17 3.04 -1.63 4.06
N ASP A 18 3.92 -2.08 3.15
CA ASP A 18 3.61 -2.15 1.72
C ASP A 18 2.49 -3.16 1.46
N GLN A 19 2.58 -4.34 2.08
CA GLN A 19 1.57 -5.37 1.93
C GLN A 19 0.23 -4.95 2.55
N ILE A 20 0.26 -4.33 3.74
CA ILE A 20 -0.94 -3.81 4.40
C ILE A 20 -1.61 -2.74 3.53
N MET A 21 -0.83 -1.76 3.04
CA MET A 21 -1.35 -0.71 2.16
C MET A 21 -1.91 -1.28 0.86
N ALA A 22 -1.26 -2.27 0.26
CA ALA A 22 -1.74 -2.92 -0.96
C ALA A 22 -3.09 -3.60 -0.74
N ILE A 23 -3.24 -4.36 0.36
CA ILE A 23 -4.52 -5.00 0.72
C ILE A 23 -5.64 -3.95 0.84
N CYS A 24 -5.37 -2.85 1.56
CA CYS A 24 -6.33 -1.76 1.72
C CYS A 24 -6.69 -1.10 0.38
N ALA A 25 -5.68 -0.73 -0.42
CA ALA A 25 -5.87 -0.04 -1.69
C ALA A 25 -6.64 -0.89 -2.70
N LEU A 26 -6.27 -2.16 -2.87
CA LEU A 26 -6.96 -3.08 -3.78
C LEU A 26 -8.44 -3.25 -3.41
N ASN A 27 -8.74 -3.38 -2.11
CA ASN A 27 -10.12 -3.47 -1.63
C ASN A 27 -10.89 -2.17 -1.88
N LEU A 28 -10.26 -1.01 -1.71
CA LEU A 28 -10.90 0.29 -1.94
C LEU A 28 -11.12 0.57 -3.43
N ILE A 29 -10.18 0.22 -4.31
CA ILE A 29 -10.32 0.34 -5.77
C ILE A 29 -11.47 -0.54 -6.24
N LYS A 30 -11.50 -1.82 -5.83
CA LYS A 30 -12.58 -2.75 -6.17
C LYS A 30 -13.97 -2.23 -5.77
N LYS A 31 -14.05 -1.47 -4.68
CA LYS A 31 -15.29 -0.86 -4.18
C LYS A 31 -15.59 0.52 -4.78
N GLY A 32 -14.73 1.06 -5.63
CA GLY A 32 -14.85 2.42 -6.15
C GLY A 32 -14.75 3.50 -5.07
N ARG A 33 -14.04 3.20 -3.96
CA ARG A 33 -13.94 4.07 -2.77
C ARG A 33 -12.58 4.71 -2.60
N LEU A 34 -11.59 4.34 -3.40
CA LEU A 34 -10.27 4.97 -3.35
C LEU A 34 -10.31 6.29 -4.15
N PRO A 35 -10.09 7.46 -3.51
CA PRO A 35 -10.09 8.73 -4.23
C PRO A 35 -9.09 8.73 -5.38
N ASN A 36 -9.56 9.08 -6.58
CA ASN A 36 -8.77 9.09 -7.81
C ASN A 36 -8.09 7.75 -8.17
N ASN A 37 -8.47 6.65 -7.50
CA ASN A 37 -7.76 5.38 -7.49
C ASN A 37 -6.26 5.53 -7.21
N THR A 38 -5.86 6.49 -6.37
CA THR A 38 -4.46 6.83 -6.12
C THR A 38 -3.99 6.42 -4.73
N VAL A 39 -2.78 5.87 -4.64
CA VAL A 39 -2.07 5.63 -3.38
C VAL A 39 -0.77 6.44 -3.38
N VAL A 40 -0.45 7.06 -2.25
CA VAL A 40 0.81 7.79 -2.06
C VAL A 40 1.75 6.95 -1.22
N THR A 41 2.98 6.76 -1.68
CA THR A 41 4.03 6.07 -0.93
C THR A 41 5.35 6.83 -1.03
N THR A 42 6.32 6.46 -0.20
CA THR A 42 7.69 6.99 -0.34
C THR A 42 8.46 6.18 -1.37
N LEU A 43 9.65 6.64 -1.76
CA LEU A 43 10.58 5.88 -2.59
C LEU A 43 11.01 4.52 -1.98
N MET A 44 10.74 4.26 -0.69
CA MET A 44 11.11 2.99 -0.05
C MET A 44 10.21 1.81 -0.43
N SER A 45 8.95 2.05 -0.85
CA SER A 45 8.04 0.94 -1.17
C SER A 45 8.51 0.19 -2.42
N ASN A 46 8.36 -1.14 -2.41
CA ASN A 46 8.96 -2.00 -3.43
C ASN A 46 8.24 -1.92 -4.80
N ALA A 47 8.89 -2.38 -5.88
CA ALA A 47 8.31 -2.38 -7.24
C ALA A 47 7.13 -3.37 -7.41
N GLY A 48 7.00 -4.37 -6.53
CA GLY A 48 5.85 -5.27 -6.51
C GLY A 48 4.55 -4.56 -6.11
N PHE A 49 4.66 -3.58 -5.20
CA PHE A 49 3.57 -2.72 -4.79
C PHE A 49 2.97 -1.97 -5.98
N ASP A 50 3.80 -1.27 -6.76
CA ASP A 50 3.35 -0.50 -7.93
C ASP A 50 2.58 -1.37 -8.91
N ARG A 51 3.19 -2.52 -9.29
CA ARG A 51 2.59 -3.46 -10.23
C ARG A 51 1.24 -3.98 -9.74
N ALA A 52 1.07 -4.21 -8.44
CA ALA A 52 -0.18 -4.68 -7.88
C ALA A 52 -1.28 -3.61 -8.00
N ILE A 53 -0.96 -2.36 -7.67
CA ILE A 53 -1.92 -1.24 -7.75
C ILE A 53 -2.28 -0.92 -9.20
N GLU A 54 -1.30 -0.85 -10.10
CA GLU A 54 -1.52 -0.59 -11.53
C GLU A 54 -2.37 -1.67 -12.19
N LYS A 55 -2.12 -2.95 -11.89
CA LYS A 55 -2.95 -4.07 -12.39
C LYS A 55 -4.41 -3.98 -11.94
N ALA A 56 -4.67 -3.35 -10.80
CA ALA A 56 -6.02 -3.11 -10.31
C ALA A 56 -6.68 -1.84 -10.89
N GLY A 57 -6.00 -1.11 -11.77
CA GLY A 57 -6.48 0.16 -12.32
C GLY A 57 -6.24 1.36 -11.41
N GLY A 58 -5.34 1.22 -10.44
CA GLY A 58 -4.90 2.31 -9.56
C GLY A 58 -3.66 3.04 -10.06
N LYS A 59 -3.29 4.09 -9.35
CA LYS A 59 -2.11 4.92 -9.58
C LYS A 59 -1.29 5.00 -8.31
N VAL A 60 0.04 5.00 -8.44
CA VAL A 60 0.94 5.25 -7.31
C VAL A 60 1.65 6.58 -7.52
N ILE A 61 1.65 7.42 -6.48
CA ILE A 61 2.45 8.64 -6.42
C ILE A 61 3.61 8.39 -5.46
N ARG A 62 4.83 8.64 -5.92
CA ARG A 62 6.04 8.52 -5.11
C ARG A 62 6.45 9.86 -4.55
N THR A 63 6.86 9.85 -3.29
CA THR A 63 7.35 11.02 -2.55
C THR A 63 8.71 10.70 -1.91
N ASN A 64 9.43 11.73 -1.47
CA ASN A 64 10.68 11.54 -0.72
C ASN A 64 10.45 10.76 0.57
N ILE A 65 11.53 10.21 1.12
CA ILE A 65 11.48 9.45 2.37
C ILE A 65 11.18 10.40 3.52
N GLY A 66 10.10 10.13 4.23
CA GLY A 66 9.61 10.95 5.33
C GLY A 66 8.08 10.86 5.41
N ASP A 67 7.55 11.14 6.58
CA ASP A 67 6.12 11.35 6.80
C ASP A 67 5.68 12.80 6.48
N ARG A 68 6.63 13.68 6.16
CA ARG A 68 6.46 15.11 5.85
C ARG A 68 6.97 15.48 4.47
#